data_AF-M5G1W5-F1
#
_entry.id   AF-M5G1W5-F1
#
_cell.length_a   1.000
_cell.length_b   1.000
_cell.length_c   1.000
_cell.angle_alpha   90.00
_cell.angle_beta   90.00
_cell.angle_gamma   90.00
#
_symmetry.space_group_name_H-M   'P 1'
#
loop_
_entity.id
_entity.type
_entity.pdbx_description
1 polymer ?
#
loop_
_entity_poly.entity_id
_entity_poly.type
_entity_poly.pdbx_seq_one_letter_code
_entity_poly.pdbx_strand_id
1 'polypeptide(L)'
;MTTMRNPEARSRPGIFSRAKHNNATVRAANRWVGDKFPEEPSEDLPVQLRLDVSPDILQAQPDMPSHVYMVWVIGTMMEHGVQQVVERRVHLTGSPGDYAHYTDDIRAVEAASTSYTELLLGNYTALQRKRILTLAEDVPFSPHWARNTCKTWMWLLLSAMNTEGLLNPPLLAGTTQETAIADPRENALGQQLIDRLVTGRPLWLRALAAEA
;
A
#
# COMPACT_ATOMS: atom_id res chain seq x y z
N MET A 1 3.65 67.08 0.45
CA MET A 1 2.73 66.21 1.19
C MET A 1 2.19 65.15 0.23
N THR A 2 2.54 63.88 0.49
CA THR A 2 1.76 62.64 0.29
C THR A 2 1.02 62.47 -1.04
N THR A 3 1.39 61.53 -1.92
CA THR A 3 1.04 60.10 -1.75
C THR A 3 1.81 59.23 -2.76
N MET A 4 2.64 58.30 -2.26
CA MET A 4 3.15 57.16 -3.04
C MET A 4 2.18 55.99 -2.89
N ARG A 5 1.81 55.36 -4.01
CA ARG A 5 0.96 54.15 -4.05
C ARG A 5 1.78 52.92 -3.66
N ASN A 6 1.25 52.19 -2.69
CA ASN A 6 1.72 50.87 -2.24
C ASN A 6 1.10 49.78 -3.15
N PRO A 7 1.89 48.86 -3.76
CA PRO A 7 1.30 47.70 -4.43
C PRO A 7 1.06 46.58 -3.41
N GLU A 8 -0.22 46.28 -3.16
CA GLU A 8 -0.64 45.10 -2.42
C GLU A 8 -0.19 43.82 -3.14
N ALA A 9 0.83 43.17 -2.58
CA ALA A 9 1.13 41.78 -2.84
C ALA A 9 -0.01 40.91 -2.29
N ARG A 10 -0.89 40.42 -3.18
CA ARG A 10 -1.88 39.41 -2.85
C ARG A 10 -1.19 38.07 -2.60
N SER A 11 -0.82 37.81 -1.35
CA SER A 11 -0.54 36.46 -0.86
C SER A 11 -1.79 35.61 -1.02
N ARG A 12 -1.76 34.66 -1.94
CA ARG A 12 -2.78 33.60 -2.04
C ARG A 12 -2.61 32.66 -0.82
N PRO A 13 -3.63 32.47 0.03
CA PRO A 13 -3.55 31.47 1.09
C PRO A 13 -3.50 30.06 0.47
N GLY A 14 -2.54 29.26 0.94
CA GLY A 14 -2.26 27.91 0.46
C GLY A 14 -3.44 26.96 0.65
N ILE A 15 -3.85 26.35 -0.46
CA ILE A 15 -4.80 25.23 -0.50
C ILE A 15 -4.01 23.94 -0.24
N PHE A 16 -3.61 23.69 1.02
CA PHE A 16 -2.94 22.43 1.42
C PHE A 16 -3.39 21.94 2.81
N SER A 17 -4.61 22.28 3.26
CA SER A 17 -5.07 21.96 4.62
C SER A 17 -6.31 21.06 4.71
N ARG A 18 -6.83 20.49 3.62
CA ARG A 18 -8.09 19.71 3.70
C ARG A 18 -7.91 18.21 3.97
N ALA A 19 -6.74 17.63 3.68
CA ALA A 19 -6.51 16.19 3.85
C ALA A 19 -6.45 15.73 5.33
N LYS A 20 -6.05 16.61 6.27
CA LYS A 20 -5.89 16.21 7.68
C LYS A 20 -7.20 16.01 8.44
N HIS A 21 -8.30 16.64 8.00
CA HIS A 21 -9.57 16.59 8.75
C HIS A 21 -10.42 15.33 8.50
N ASN A 22 -10.15 14.55 7.44
CA ASN A 22 -10.87 13.28 7.19
C ASN A 22 -10.26 12.07 7.91
N ASN A 23 -8.98 12.12 8.28
CA ASN A 23 -8.29 10.93 8.80
C ASN A 23 -8.74 10.54 10.22
N ALA A 24 -9.10 11.49 11.08
CA ALA A 24 -9.49 11.20 12.47
C ALA A 24 -10.84 10.48 12.58
N THR A 25 -11.86 10.96 11.86
CA THR A 25 -13.20 10.36 11.86
C THR A 25 -13.21 8.97 11.21
N VAL A 26 -12.42 8.78 10.16
CA VAL A 26 -12.27 7.47 9.48
C VAL A 26 -11.47 6.48 10.32
N ARG A 27 -10.47 6.92 11.10
CA ARG A 27 -9.75 6.04 12.04
C ARG A 27 -10.64 5.53 13.17
N ALA A 28 -11.49 6.39 13.74
CA ALA A 28 -12.43 6.00 14.79
C ALA A 28 -13.45 4.94 14.32
N ALA A 29 -13.88 4.99 13.06
CA ALA A 29 -14.79 4.01 12.48
C ALA A 29 -14.16 2.63 12.18
N ASN A 30 -12.82 2.55 12.14
CA ASN A 30 -12.09 1.41 11.56
C ASN A 30 -11.25 0.59 12.55
N ARG A 31 -11.58 0.60 13.85
CA ARG A 31 -10.84 -0.13 14.90
C ARG A 31 -9.34 0.21 14.91
N TRP A 32 -9.01 1.48 14.70
CA TRP A 32 -7.64 1.95 14.82
C TRP A 32 -7.16 1.83 16.27
N VAL A 33 -5.98 1.26 16.47
CA VAL A 33 -5.40 0.98 17.80
C VAL A 33 -3.95 1.47 17.93
N GLY A 34 -3.51 2.39 17.07
CA GLY A 34 -2.12 2.85 17.04
C GLY A 34 -1.60 3.42 18.36
N ASP A 35 -2.46 4.08 19.16
CA ASP A 35 -2.08 4.56 20.50
C ASP A 35 -1.73 3.44 21.49
N LYS A 36 -2.26 2.22 21.25
CA LYS A 36 -1.99 1.03 22.08
C LYS A 36 -0.75 0.26 21.60
N PHE A 37 -0.30 0.50 20.37
CA PHE A 37 0.84 -0.18 19.73
C PHE A 37 1.77 0.82 19.00
N PRO A 38 2.37 1.79 19.72
CA PRO A 38 3.21 2.80 19.08
C PRO A 38 4.57 2.25 18.64
N GLU A 39 5.06 1.19 19.30
CA GLU A 39 6.39 0.64 19.07
C GLU A 39 6.39 -0.42 17.95
N GLU A 40 7.38 -0.34 17.05
CA GLU A 40 7.62 -1.35 16.03
C GLU A 40 8.34 -2.55 16.67
N PRO A 41 7.85 -3.79 16.50
CA PRO A 41 8.50 -4.97 17.09
C PRO A 41 9.95 -5.13 16.63
N SER A 42 10.84 -5.54 17.51
CA SER A 42 12.27 -5.68 17.19
C SER A 42 12.58 -6.89 16.30
N GLU A 43 11.74 -7.93 16.37
CA GLU A 43 11.89 -9.15 15.58
C GLU A 43 11.66 -8.92 14.08
N ASP A 44 12.20 -9.84 13.29
CA ASP A 44 11.91 -9.92 11.86
C ASP A 44 10.47 -10.41 11.68
N LEU A 45 9.67 -9.65 10.94
CA LEU A 45 8.25 -9.95 10.73
C LEU A 45 7.97 -10.26 9.26
N PRO A 46 7.08 -11.23 8.98
CA PRO A 46 6.61 -11.48 7.63
C PRO A 46 5.79 -10.28 7.15
N VAL A 47 6.21 -9.69 6.05
CA VAL A 47 5.45 -8.64 5.34
C VAL A 47 4.76 -9.28 4.15
N GLN A 48 3.47 -8.98 4.00
CA GLN A 48 2.61 -9.58 2.99
C GLN A 48 1.94 -8.48 2.16
N LEU A 49 1.66 -8.79 0.90
CA LEU A 49 0.75 -8.05 0.05
C LEU A 49 -0.60 -8.76 0.05
N ARG A 50 -1.69 -8.07 0.39
CA ARG A 50 -3.03 -8.66 0.47
C ARG A 50 -4.03 -7.95 -0.42
N LEU A 51 -4.95 -8.73 -0.98
CA LEU A 51 -6.16 -8.27 -1.65
C LEU A 51 -7.35 -8.43 -0.72
N ASP A 52 -8.14 -7.36 -0.59
CA ASP A 52 -9.40 -7.35 0.17
C ASP A 52 -10.55 -8.00 -0.63
N VAL A 53 -10.30 -9.19 -1.17
CA VAL A 53 -11.27 -10.01 -1.87
C VAL A 53 -10.88 -11.47 -1.74
N SER A 54 -11.86 -12.34 -1.51
CA SER A 54 -11.59 -13.77 -1.41
C SER A 54 -11.20 -14.37 -2.76
N PRO A 55 -10.35 -15.42 -2.78
CA PRO A 55 -9.97 -16.11 -4.00
C PRO A 55 -11.19 -16.57 -4.83
N ASP A 56 -12.23 -17.06 -4.18
CA ASP A 56 -13.45 -17.54 -4.84
C ASP A 56 -14.20 -16.41 -5.55
N ILE A 57 -14.30 -15.24 -4.91
CA ILE A 57 -14.94 -14.05 -5.50
C ILE A 57 -14.09 -13.53 -6.65
N LEU A 58 -12.77 -13.48 -6.48
CA LEU A 58 -11.84 -13.01 -7.52
C LEU A 58 -11.87 -13.94 -8.75
N GLN A 59 -12.00 -15.26 -8.55
CA GLN A 59 -12.15 -16.22 -9.63
C GLN A 59 -13.50 -16.07 -10.37
N ALA A 60 -14.59 -15.82 -9.64
CA ALA A 60 -15.91 -15.62 -10.22
C ALA A 60 -16.07 -14.24 -10.89
N GLN A 61 -15.35 -13.22 -10.40
CA GLN A 61 -15.47 -11.82 -10.81
C GLN A 61 -14.08 -11.16 -10.89
N PRO A 62 -13.27 -11.46 -11.93
CA PRO A 62 -11.90 -10.98 -12.04
C PRO A 62 -11.79 -9.45 -12.16
N ASP A 63 -12.86 -8.79 -12.62
CA ASP A 63 -12.93 -7.34 -12.80
C ASP A 63 -13.51 -6.59 -11.58
N MET A 64 -13.83 -7.30 -10.48
CA MET A 64 -14.34 -6.66 -9.26
C MET A 64 -13.28 -5.69 -8.71
N PRO A 65 -13.68 -4.46 -8.29
CA PRO A 65 -12.77 -3.56 -7.60
C PRO A 65 -12.20 -4.23 -6.35
N SER A 66 -10.91 -4.52 -6.38
CA SER A 66 -10.18 -5.09 -5.25
C SER A 66 -9.22 -4.07 -4.66
N HIS A 67 -9.25 -3.94 -3.34
CA HIS A 67 -8.32 -3.10 -2.61
C HIS A 67 -7.04 -3.89 -2.31
N VAL A 68 -5.87 -3.27 -2.49
CA VAL A 68 -4.56 -3.86 -2.19
C VAL A 68 -3.88 -3.11 -1.07
N TYR A 69 -3.32 -3.85 -0.11
CA TYR A 69 -2.56 -3.27 0.98
C TYR A 69 -1.38 -4.16 1.35
N MET A 70 -0.31 -3.54 1.83
CA MET A 70 0.80 -4.23 2.44
C MET A 70 0.58 -4.29 3.95
N VAL A 71 0.92 -5.41 4.57
CA VAL A 71 0.59 -5.66 5.98
C VAL A 71 1.60 -6.57 6.66
N TRP A 72 1.80 -6.33 7.95
CA TRP A 72 2.45 -7.26 8.87
C TRP A 72 1.74 -7.25 10.22
N VAL A 73 1.79 -8.39 10.92
CA VAL A 73 1.21 -8.57 12.25
C VAL A 73 2.20 -8.08 13.27
N ILE A 74 1.82 -7.09 14.08
CA ILE A 74 2.67 -6.48 15.12
C ILE A 74 2.36 -7.00 16.52
N GLY A 75 1.32 -7.83 16.68
CA GLY A 75 0.99 -8.45 17.95
C GLY A 75 -0.45 -8.94 18.03
N THR A 76 -0.91 -9.15 19.26
CA THR A 76 -2.31 -9.47 19.56
C THR A 76 -2.79 -8.66 20.74
N MET A 77 -4.09 -8.38 20.81
CA MET A 77 -4.72 -7.75 21.96
C MET A 77 -5.99 -8.48 22.38
N MET A 78 -6.38 -8.32 23.63
CA MET A 78 -7.67 -8.78 24.15
C MET A 78 -8.61 -7.59 24.25
N GLU A 79 -9.75 -7.66 23.56
CA GLU A 79 -10.80 -6.66 23.64
C GLU A 79 -12.14 -7.37 23.86
N HIS A 80 -12.86 -7.01 24.92
CA HIS A 80 -14.14 -7.64 25.31
C HIS A 80 -14.09 -9.17 25.42
N GLY A 81 -12.95 -9.74 25.85
CA GLY A 81 -12.78 -11.19 25.98
C GLY A 81 -12.50 -11.92 24.67
N VAL A 82 -12.33 -11.20 23.56
CA VAL A 82 -11.98 -11.73 22.25
C VAL A 82 -10.52 -11.38 21.94
N GLN A 83 -9.74 -12.38 21.53
CA GLN A 83 -8.38 -12.15 21.03
C GLN A 83 -8.45 -11.60 19.60
N GLN A 84 -7.80 -10.46 19.38
CA GLN A 84 -7.66 -9.81 18.09
C GLN A 84 -6.20 -9.78 17.69
N VAL A 85 -5.96 -9.94 16.38
CA VAL A 85 -4.63 -9.74 15.78
C VAL A 85 -4.47 -8.25 15.52
N VAL A 86 -3.30 -7.70 15.81
CA VAL A 86 -2.99 -6.31 15.51
C VAL A 86 -2.08 -6.26 14.30
N GLU A 87 -2.55 -5.58 13.27
CA GLU A 87 -1.88 -5.44 11.99
C GLU A 87 -1.47 -3.99 11.77
N ARG A 88 -0.27 -3.80 11.22
CA ARG A 88 0.16 -2.52 10.65
C ARG A 88 0.05 -2.62 9.13
N ARG A 89 -0.63 -1.66 8.52
CA ARG A 89 -1.00 -1.64 7.10
C ARG A 89 -0.48 -0.38 6.43
N VAL A 90 -0.12 -0.55 5.16
CA VAL A 90 0.34 0.52 4.26
C VAL A 90 -0.53 0.49 3.02
N HIS A 91 -1.36 1.52 2.82
CA HIS A 91 -2.33 1.55 1.73
C HIS A 91 -2.94 2.92 1.43
N LEU A 92 -3.62 2.99 0.28
CA LEU A 92 -4.63 4.00 0.01
C LEU A 92 -6.02 3.43 0.33
N THR A 93 -6.98 4.23 0.75
CA THR A 93 -8.39 3.80 0.86
C THR A 93 -9.29 4.91 0.32
N GLY A 94 -10.51 4.57 -0.08
CA GLY A 94 -11.45 5.49 -0.72
C GLY A 94 -11.65 5.16 -2.19
N SER A 95 -12.15 6.14 -2.93
CA SER A 95 -12.53 5.99 -4.34
C SER A 95 -11.80 7.02 -5.21
N PRO A 96 -11.74 6.83 -6.54
CA PRO A 96 -11.18 7.83 -7.45
C PRO A 96 -11.77 9.22 -7.18
N GLY A 97 -10.91 10.21 -6.93
CA GLY A 97 -11.32 11.56 -6.54
C GLY A 97 -11.38 11.85 -5.04
N ASP A 98 -11.39 10.81 -4.19
CA ASP A 98 -11.53 10.91 -2.73
C ASP A 98 -10.74 9.81 -1.99
N TYR A 99 -9.50 9.58 -2.43
CA TYR A 99 -8.61 8.65 -1.76
C TYR A 99 -7.96 9.31 -0.53
N ALA A 100 -8.00 8.61 0.58
CA ALA A 100 -7.23 8.88 1.78
C ALA A 100 -5.94 8.04 1.79
N HIS A 101 -4.85 8.68 2.20
CA HIS A 101 -3.50 8.12 2.22
C HIS A 101 -3.13 7.70 3.64
N TYR A 102 -2.87 6.41 3.85
CA TYR A 102 -2.46 5.86 5.14
C TYR A 102 -1.17 5.06 4.98
N THR A 103 -0.06 5.73 5.28
CA THR A 103 1.28 5.14 5.26
C THR A 103 1.57 4.33 6.51
N ASP A 104 0.84 4.57 7.60
CA ASP A 104 0.95 3.84 8.87
C ASP A 104 -0.45 3.71 9.51
N ASP A 105 -1.14 2.61 9.18
CA ASP A 105 -2.46 2.29 9.71
C ASP A 105 -2.42 1.04 10.59
N ILE A 106 -2.65 1.21 11.89
CA ILE A 106 -2.58 0.14 12.88
C ILE A 106 -3.98 -0.24 13.32
N ARG A 107 -4.39 -1.47 13.03
CA ARG A 107 -5.77 -1.95 13.27
C ARG A 107 -5.79 -3.26 14.02
N ALA A 108 -6.79 -3.41 14.88
CA ALA A 108 -7.15 -4.70 15.44
C ALA A 108 -8.17 -5.41 14.53
N VAL A 109 -7.83 -6.62 14.10
CA VAL A 109 -8.68 -7.48 13.27
C VAL A 109 -9.06 -8.73 14.04
N GLU A 110 -10.31 -9.15 13.87
CA GLU A 110 -10.75 -10.44 14.41
C GLU A 110 -10.03 -11.56 13.67
N ALA A 111 -9.57 -12.58 14.41
CA ALA A 111 -8.91 -13.74 13.83
C ALA A 111 -9.84 -14.59 12.94
N ALA A 112 -11.13 -14.27 12.88
CA ALA A 112 -12.15 -15.04 12.19
C ALA A 112 -12.22 -14.74 10.68
N SER A 113 -11.68 -15.67 9.90
CA SER A 113 -12.20 -16.17 8.62
C SER A 113 -12.27 -15.26 7.39
N THR A 114 -11.38 -14.29 7.20
CA THR A 114 -11.23 -13.72 5.85
C THR A 114 -10.13 -14.47 5.10
N SER A 115 -10.54 -15.29 4.14
CA SER A 115 -9.64 -15.87 3.14
C SER A 115 -9.17 -14.74 2.22
N TYR A 116 -8.12 -14.03 2.61
CA TYR A 116 -7.50 -13.06 1.72
C TYR A 116 -6.67 -13.77 0.66
N THR A 117 -6.55 -13.14 -0.49
CA THR A 117 -5.46 -13.51 -1.42
C THR A 117 -4.20 -12.80 -0.92
N GLU A 118 -3.18 -13.55 -0.55
CA GLU A 118 -1.96 -13.03 0.08
C GLU A 118 -0.71 -13.47 -0.69
N LEU A 119 0.28 -12.57 -0.77
CA LEU A 119 1.61 -12.85 -1.28
C LEU A 119 2.64 -12.44 -0.23
N LEU A 120 3.39 -13.41 0.29
CA LEU A 120 4.50 -13.14 1.21
C LEU A 120 5.63 -12.42 0.45
N LEU A 121 6.03 -11.24 0.93
CA LEU A 121 7.16 -10.47 0.36
C LEU A 121 8.50 -10.83 1.02
N GLY A 122 8.48 -11.51 2.16
CA GLY A 122 9.65 -11.91 2.94
C GLY A 122 9.53 -11.55 4.41
N ASN A 123 10.58 -11.84 5.18
CA ASN A 123 10.74 -11.38 6.56
C ASN A 123 11.60 -10.11 6.55
N TYR A 124 11.14 -9.08 7.22
CA TYR A 124 11.76 -7.76 7.23
C TYR A 124 12.12 -7.41 8.67
N THR A 125 13.32 -6.87 8.87
CA THR A 125 13.76 -6.28 10.14
C THR A 125 12.96 -5.01 10.46
N ALA A 126 12.95 -4.59 11.73
CA ALA A 126 12.33 -3.32 12.13
C ALA A 126 12.84 -2.11 11.32
N LEU A 127 14.14 -2.08 10.99
CA LEU A 127 14.73 -1.01 10.17
C LEU A 127 14.20 -1.02 8.74
N GLN A 128 14.09 -2.21 8.12
CA GLN A 128 13.55 -2.33 6.78
C GLN A 128 12.06 -1.97 6.74
N ARG A 129 11.26 -2.37 7.74
CA ARG A 129 9.85 -1.98 7.83
C ARG A 129 9.67 -0.48 8.02
N LYS A 130 10.50 0.16 8.86
CA LYS A 130 10.55 1.62 8.95
C LYS A 130 10.91 2.27 7.61
N ARG A 131 11.82 1.66 6.84
CA ARG A 131 12.17 2.16 5.51
C ARG A 131 10.99 2.04 4.54
N ILE A 132 10.24 0.94 4.56
CA ILE A 132 9.00 0.77 3.79
C ILE A 132 8.01 1.90 4.11
N LEU A 133 7.79 2.22 5.39
CA LEU A 133 6.90 3.32 5.79
C LEU A 133 7.38 4.67 5.23
N THR A 134 8.69 4.93 5.26
CA THR A 134 9.28 6.16 4.70
C THR A 134 9.09 6.22 3.18
N LEU A 135 9.36 5.12 2.47
CA LEU A 135 9.13 5.02 1.03
C LEU A 135 7.67 5.26 0.68
N ALA A 136 6.73 4.71 1.47
CA ALA A 136 5.30 4.91 1.26
C ALA A 136 4.90 6.39 1.36
N GLU A 137 5.49 7.14 2.30
CA GLU A 137 5.28 8.60 2.40
C GLU A 137 5.82 9.36 1.19
N ASP A 138 6.92 8.89 0.62
CA ASP A 138 7.60 9.52 -0.52
C ASP A 138 6.94 9.17 -1.87
N VAL A 139 6.13 8.11 -1.96
CA VAL A 139 5.45 7.73 -3.21
C VAL A 139 4.46 8.83 -3.62
N PRO A 140 4.65 9.44 -4.81
CA PRO A 140 3.78 10.52 -5.25
C PRO A 140 2.32 10.06 -5.40
N PHE A 141 1.44 10.73 -4.67
CA PHE A 141 0.01 10.47 -4.72
C PHE A 141 -0.78 11.76 -4.99
N SER A 142 -1.80 11.66 -5.86
CA SER A 142 -2.79 12.72 -6.03
C SER A 142 -4.19 12.09 -6.09
N PRO A 143 -5.12 12.51 -5.21
CA PRO A 143 -6.49 11.97 -5.20
C PRO A 143 -7.25 12.30 -6.47
N HIS A 144 -6.82 13.31 -7.25
CA HIS A 144 -7.47 13.74 -8.49
C HIS A 144 -6.95 13.02 -9.73
N TRP A 145 -5.91 12.18 -9.61
CA TRP A 145 -5.41 11.43 -10.76
C TRP A 145 -6.29 10.20 -10.98
N ALA A 146 -7.08 10.22 -12.05
CA ALA A 146 -7.96 9.12 -12.45
C ALA A 146 -7.23 7.78 -12.66
N ARG A 147 -5.89 7.80 -12.82
CA ARG A 147 -5.04 6.62 -13.00
C ARG A 147 -4.31 6.16 -11.74
N ASN A 148 -4.37 6.91 -10.63
CA ASN A 148 -3.62 6.59 -9.41
C ASN A 148 -4.50 5.84 -8.41
N THR A 149 -4.83 4.59 -8.77
CA THR A 149 -5.60 3.69 -7.89
C THR A 149 -4.74 3.16 -6.76
N CYS A 150 -5.34 2.50 -5.75
CA CYS A 150 -4.58 1.79 -4.72
C CYS A 150 -3.55 0.80 -5.29
N LYS A 151 -3.87 0.15 -6.43
CA LYS A 151 -2.96 -0.75 -7.15
C LYS A 151 -1.78 -0.02 -7.77
N THR A 152 -2.02 1.12 -8.42
CA THR A 152 -0.97 1.93 -9.03
C THR A 152 -0.02 2.51 -7.99
N TRP A 153 -0.57 3.01 -6.88
CA TRP A 153 0.25 3.50 -5.78
C TRP A 153 1.08 2.39 -5.12
N MET A 154 0.47 1.23 -4.88
CA MET A 154 1.18 0.07 -4.35
C MET A 154 2.29 -0.41 -5.31
N TRP A 155 2.02 -0.38 -6.61
CA TRP A 155 3.02 -0.68 -7.64
C TRP A 155 4.23 0.26 -7.56
N LEU A 156 4.01 1.57 -7.38
CA LEU A 156 5.10 2.54 -7.21
C LEU A 156 5.88 2.28 -5.92
N LEU A 157 5.21 1.92 -4.82
CA LEU A 157 5.87 1.54 -3.58
C LEU A 157 6.76 0.30 -3.74
N LEU A 158 6.21 -0.77 -4.33
CA LEU A 158 6.98 -1.99 -4.62
C LEU A 158 8.18 -1.70 -5.53
N SER A 159 8.00 -0.80 -6.50
CA SER A 159 9.07 -0.37 -7.38
C SER A 159 10.19 0.35 -6.64
N ALA A 160 9.85 1.25 -5.72
CA ALA A 160 10.82 1.94 -4.87
C ALA A 160 11.54 0.96 -3.92
N MET A 161 10.81 0.01 -3.32
CA MET A 161 11.38 -1.04 -2.48
C MET A 161 12.38 -1.92 -3.25
N ASN A 162 12.09 -2.26 -4.51
CA ASN A 162 13.01 -2.99 -5.37
C ASN A 162 14.30 -2.21 -5.61
N THR A 163 14.19 -0.93 -5.93
CA THR A 163 15.36 -0.05 -6.16
C THR A 163 16.27 0.02 -4.93
N GLU A 164 15.72 -0.10 -3.72
CA GLU A 164 16.49 -0.15 -2.48
C GLU A 164 16.94 -1.54 -2.04
N GLY A 165 16.67 -2.58 -2.84
CA GLY A 165 17.03 -3.96 -2.50
C GLY A 165 16.24 -4.53 -1.31
N LEU A 166 15.06 -3.98 -1.01
CA LEU A 166 14.19 -4.47 0.05
C LEU A 166 13.39 -5.71 -0.37
N LEU A 167 13.22 -5.95 -1.68
CA LEU A 167 12.57 -7.14 -2.20
C LEU A 167 13.60 -8.26 -2.45
N ASN A 168 13.33 -9.45 -1.93
CA ASN A 168 14.21 -10.61 -2.06
C ASN A 168 14.03 -11.30 -3.44
N PRO A 169 15.14 -11.63 -4.15
CA PRO A 169 15.10 -12.36 -5.42
C PRO A 169 14.37 -13.71 -5.44
N PRO A 170 14.29 -14.55 -4.37
CA PRO A 170 13.55 -15.82 -4.45
C PRO A 170 12.04 -15.69 -4.75
N LEU A 171 11.45 -14.48 -4.71
CA LEU A 171 10.13 -14.22 -5.28
C LEU A 171 10.10 -14.30 -6.83
N LEU A 172 11.29 -14.37 -7.45
CA LEU A 172 11.64 -14.31 -8.87
C LEU A 172 12.23 -15.60 -9.44
N ALA A 173 12.12 -16.73 -8.74
CA ALA A 173 12.47 -18.03 -9.30
C ALA A 173 11.54 -18.36 -10.48
N GLY A 174 11.90 -17.85 -11.67
CA GLY A 174 11.10 -17.89 -12.90
C GLY A 174 11.28 -16.69 -13.84
N THR A 175 11.93 -15.60 -13.41
CA THR A 175 12.22 -14.43 -14.26
C THR A 175 13.72 -14.23 -14.35
N THR A 176 14.29 -14.50 -15.52
CA THR A 176 15.70 -14.30 -15.83
C THR A 176 16.11 -12.85 -15.61
N GLN A 177 17.22 -12.72 -14.93
CA GLN A 177 17.87 -11.50 -14.46
C GLN A 177 18.51 -10.76 -15.64
N GLU A 178 17.72 -10.06 -16.44
CA GLU A 178 18.26 -9.13 -17.44
C GLU A 178 17.27 -8.01 -17.76
N THR A 179 17.12 -7.07 -16.84
CA THR A 179 16.71 -5.70 -17.20
C THR A 179 17.44 -4.73 -16.29
N ALA A 180 18.51 -4.17 -16.83
CA ALA A 180 19.20 -3.02 -16.27
C ALA A 180 18.23 -1.84 -16.14
N ILE A 181 18.33 -1.13 -15.01
CA ILE A 181 17.94 0.27 -14.76
C ILE A 181 17.09 0.88 -15.89
N ALA A 182 15.78 0.62 -15.83
CA ALA A 182 14.81 1.21 -16.73
C ALA A 182 13.86 2.11 -15.91
N ASP A 183 13.33 3.13 -16.58
CA ASP A 183 12.38 4.14 -16.08
C ASP A 183 11.47 3.60 -14.96
N PRO A 184 11.18 4.35 -13.86
CA PRO A 184 10.16 3.96 -12.89
C PRO A 184 8.83 3.56 -13.52
N ARG A 185 8.51 4.01 -14.76
CA ARG A 185 7.36 3.61 -15.59
C ARG A 185 7.46 2.21 -16.21
N GLU A 186 8.64 1.61 -16.20
CA GLU A 186 8.98 0.31 -16.81
C GLU A 186 9.34 -0.75 -15.78
N ASN A 187 9.14 -0.49 -14.48
CA ASN A 187 9.40 -1.49 -13.44
C ASN A 187 8.38 -2.64 -13.52
N ALA A 188 8.70 -3.61 -14.37
CA ALA A 188 7.92 -4.80 -14.64
C ALA A 188 7.70 -5.64 -13.36
N LEU A 189 8.61 -5.58 -12.39
CA LEU A 189 8.52 -6.38 -11.17
C LEU A 189 7.30 -6.02 -10.32
N GLY A 190 7.08 -4.73 -10.06
CA GLY A 190 5.92 -4.30 -9.29
C GLY A 190 4.63 -4.78 -9.95
N GLN A 191 4.57 -4.70 -11.29
CA GLN A 191 3.36 -5.02 -12.04
C GLN A 191 3.16 -6.54 -12.03
N GLN A 192 4.25 -7.30 -12.12
CA GLN A 192 4.24 -8.75 -12.01
C GLN A 192 3.72 -9.23 -10.66
N LEU A 193 4.10 -8.58 -9.57
CA LEU A 193 3.60 -8.93 -8.23
C LEU A 193 2.09 -8.66 -8.10
N ILE A 194 1.63 -7.50 -8.59
CA ILE A 194 0.21 -7.16 -8.60
C ILE A 194 -0.58 -8.12 -9.51
N ASP A 195 -0.09 -8.42 -10.70
CA ASP A 195 -0.74 -9.34 -11.65
C ASP A 195 -0.78 -10.77 -11.11
N ARG A 196 0.31 -11.26 -10.51
CA ARG A 196 0.35 -12.58 -9.85
C ARG A 196 -0.67 -12.65 -8.73
N LEU A 197 -0.81 -11.58 -7.97
CA LEU A 197 -1.75 -11.50 -6.87
C LEU A 197 -3.21 -11.40 -7.34
N VAL A 198 -3.46 -10.70 -8.45
CA VAL A 198 -4.81 -10.54 -9.04
C VAL A 198 -5.25 -11.78 -9.84
N THR A 199 -4.34 -12.44 -10.54
CA THR A 199 -4.69 -13.52 -11.49
C THR A 199 -4.40 -14.92 -10.98
N GLY A 200 -3.63 -15.05 -9.89
CA GLY A 200 -3.13 -16.34 -9.39
C GLY A 200 -2.21 -17.07 -10.39
N ARG A 201 -1.90 -16.48 -11.55
CA ARG A 201 -1.10 -17.10 -12.62
C ARG A 201 0.27 -16.43 -12.70
N PRO A 202 1.37 -17.20 -12.83
CA PRO A 202 2.64 -16.63 -13.21
C PRO A 202 2.55 -16.09 -14.65
N LEU A 203 3.08 -14.88 -14.88
CA LEU A 203 2.86 -14.10 -16.10
C LEU A 203 3.39 -14.73 -17.40
N TRP A 204 4.24 -15.76 -17.34
CA TRP A 204 4.68 -16.49 -18.53
C TRP A 204 3.54 -17.23 -19.26
N LEU A 205 2.37 -17.39 -18.62
CA LEU A 205 1.16 -17.92 -19.26
C LEU A 205 0.40 -16.90 -20.12
N ARG A 206 0.66 -15.59 -19.99
CA ARG A 206 0.03 -14.57 -20.86
C ARG A 206 0.79 -14.35 -22.17
N ALA A 207 2.10 -14.57 -22.19
CA ALA A 207 2.90 -14.50 -23.41
C ALA A 207 2.47 -15.58 -24.45
N LEU A 208 2.05 -16.76 -23.99
CA LEU A 208 1.57 -17.84 -24.86
C LEU A 208 0.14 -17.65 -25.38
N ALA A 209 -0.64 -16.71 -24.82
CA ALA A 209 -2.01 -16.43 -25.26
C ALA A 209 -2.10 -15.25 -26.27
N ALA A 210 -0.98 -14.55 -26.52
CA ALA A 210 -0.91 -13.47 -27.50
C ALA A 210 -0.34 -13.93 -28.87
N GLU A 211 0.04 -15.20 -29.00
CA GLU A 211 0.55 -15.81 -30.24
C GLU A 211 -0.33 -16.96 -30.77
N ALA A 212 -1.58 -17.07 -30.31
CA ALA A 212 -2.57 -18.05 -30.78
C ALA A 212 -3.75 -17.38 -31.49
#